data_AF-A0A434ERK7-F1
#
_entry.id   AF-A0A434ERK7-F1
#
_cell.length_a   1.000
_cell.length_b   1.000
_cell.length_c   1.000
_cell.angle_alpha   90.00
_cell.angle_beta   90.00
_cell.angle_gamma   90.00
#
_symmetry.space_group_name_H-M   'P 1'
#
loop_
_entity.id
_entity.type
_entity.pdbx_description
1 polymer ?
#
loop_
_entity_poly.entity_id
_entity_poly.type
_entity_poly.pdbx_seq_one_letter_code
_entity_poly.pdbx_strand_id
1 'polypeptide(L)'
;DILPDGRIVFSEATVRFEMHDWYADALESRGNGRIIVHDPKSGSTRTLLSNLVFPNGICTAFDGQSVLFAESWACRISRYYFDGPKKGKIERVIEGLPGYPDNINRASDGTYWLALMGMRTPALDLSLEMPGFRRRMARRVSEDAWLMPNLNT
;
A
#
# COMPACT_ATOMS: atom_id res chain seq x y z
N ASP A 1 13.42 0.44 -0.10
CA ASP A 1 14.31 1.54 0.31
C ASP A 1 15.29 1.08 1.39
N ILE A 2 16.24 1.91 1.80
CA ILE A 2 17.33 1.56 2.73
C ILE A 2 17.22 2.41 4.00
N LEU A 3 17.18 1.76 5.16
CA LEU A 3 17.20 2.42 6.47
C LEU A 3 18.59 2.97 6.80
N PRO A 4 18.73 3.97 7.69
CA PRO A 4 20.03 4.56 8.01
C PRO A 4 21.09 3.59 8.55
N ASP A 5 20.68 2.46 9.13
CA ASP A 5 21.58 1.42 9.64
C ASP A 5 21.98 0.37 8.58
N GLY A 6 21.54 0.55 7.33
CA GLY A 6 21.86 -0.30 6.19
C GLY A 6 20.87 -1.45 5.98
N ARG A 7 19.83 -1.60 6.82
CA ARG A 7 18.77 -2.58 6.58
C ARG A 7 17.91 -2.18 5.39
N ILE A 8 17.45 -3.17 4.63
CA ILE A 8 16.59 -2.97 3.46
C ILE A 8 15.14 -3.09 3.92
N VAL A 9 14.31 -2.11 3.60
CA VAL A 9 12.87 -2.13 3.87
C VAL A 9 12.09 -2.14 2.56
N PHE A 10 11.13 -3.04 2.44
CA PHE A 10 10.33 -3.19 1.23
C PHE A 10 8.90 -3.60 1.56
N SER A 11 7.99 -3.31 0.65
CA SER A 11 6.59 -3.67 0.71
C SER A 11 6.35 -5.00 0.01
N GLU A 12 5.33 -5.72 0.48
CA GLU A 12 4.72 -6.83 -0.23
C GLU A 12 3.21 -6.57 -0.23
N ALA A 13 2.65 -6.33 -1.42
CA ALA A 13 1.29 -5.82 -1.57
C ALA A 13 0.24 -6.79 -1.03
N THR A 14 0.48 -8.09 -1.18
CA THR A 14 -0.41 -9.16 -0.74
C THR A 14 0.39 -10.43 -0.48
N VAL A 15 -0.02 -11.20 0.54
CA VAL A 15 0.49 -12.57 0.80
C VAL A 15 -0.41 -13.65 0.19
N ARG A 16 -1.46 -13.26 -0.55
CA ARG A 16 -2.56 -14.13 -0.97
C ARG A 16 -2.72 -14.26 -2.47
N PHE A 17 -2.31 -13.25 -3.21
CA PHE A 17 -2.51 -13.19 -4.65
C PHE A 17 -1.18 -13.00 -5.35
N GLU A 18 -1.05 -13.59 -6.53
CA GLU A 18 0.05 -13.31 -7.45
C GLU A 18 -0.23 -12.02 -8.22
N MET A 19 0.79 -11.49 -8.91
CA MET A 19 0.66 -10.23 -9.65
C MET A 19 -0.47 -10.26 -10.69
N HIS A 20 -0.75 -11.42 -11.30
CA HIS A 20 -1.82 -11.54 -12.30
C HIS A 20 -3.22 -11.53 -11.67
N ASP A 21 -3.36 -11.85 -10.38
CA ASP A 21 -4.63 -11.90 -9.65
C ASP A 21 -4.92 -10.61 -8.84
N TRP A 22 -4.21 -9.51 -9.16
CA TRP A 22 -4.28 -8.24 -8.41
C TRP A 22 -5.71 -7.69 -8.28
N TYR A 23 -6.58 -7.99 -9.25
CA TYR A 23 -7.97 -7.55 -9.29
C TYR A 23 -8.82 -8.19 -8.19
N ALA A 24 -8.50 -9.42 -7.77
CA ALA A 24 -9.15 -10.07 -6.65
C ALA A 24 -8.77 -9.38 -5.33
N ASP A 25 -7.51 -8.96 -5.18
CA ASP A 25 -7.08 -8.18 -4.01
C ASP A 25 -7.78 -6.82 -3.97
N ALA A 26 -7.85 -6.12 -5.10
CA ALA A 26 -8.56 -4.86 -5.24
C ALA A 26 -10.06 -5.00 -4.89
N LEU A 27 -10.70 -6.06 -5.38
CA LEU A 27 -12.10 -6.32 -5.08
C LEU A 27 -12.32 -6.62 -3.60
N GLU A 28 -11.43 -7.36 -2.95
CA GLU A 28 -11.53 -7.59 -1.51
C GLU A 28 -11.22 -6.34 -0.68
N SER A 29 -10.26 -5.53 -1.12
CA SER A 29 -9.83 -4.26 -0.52
C SER A 29 -9.63 -4.37 0.99
N ARG A 30 -8.96 -5.44 1.44
CA ARG A 30 -8.76 -5.75 2.86
C ARG A 30 -7.29 -5.93 3.21
N GLY A 31 -6.99 -5.71 4.49
CA GLY A 31 -5.65 -5.91 5.03
C GLY A 31 -5.15 -7.35 4.81
N ASN A 32 -4.06 -7.47 4.06
CA ASN A 32 -3.34 -8.73 3.87
C ASN A 32 -1.91 -8.54 3.34
N GLY A 33 -1.52 -7.31 2.98
CA GLY A 33 -0.13 -6.98 2.68
C GLY A 33 0.70 -6.71 3.94
N ARG A 34 2.00 -6.53 3.72
CA ARG A 34 2.97 -6.31 4.78
C ARG A 34 4.14 -5.42 4.33
N ILE A 35 4.83 -4.86 5.32
CA ILE A 35 6.15 -4.26 5.14
C ILE A 35 7.16 -5.20 5.79
N ILE A 36 8.26 -5.45 5.08
CA ILE A 36 9.31 -6.39 5.44
C ILE A 36 10.61 -5.60 5.62
N VAL A 37 11.42 -6.05 6.57
CA VAL A 37 12.79 -5.59 6.72
C VAL A 37 13.75 -6.77 6.60
N HIS A 38 14.80 -6.58 5.81
CA HIS A 38 15.91 -7.51 5.65
C HIS A 38 17.19 -6.85 6.17
N ASP A 39 17.97 -7.59 6.94
CA ASP A 39 19.28 -7.19 7.42
C ASP A 39 20.37 -7.97 6.67
N PRO A 40 21.09 -7.32 5.73
CA PRO A 40 22.15 -7.97 4.97
C PRO A 40 23.33 -8.47 5.83
N LYS A 41 23.54 -7.91 7.03
CA LYS A 41 24.66 -8.31 7.90
C LYS A 41 24.39 -9.66 8.57
N SER A 42 23.16 -9.87 9.02
CA SER A 42 22.74 -11.12 9.67
C SER A 42 22.07 -12.12 8.71
N GLY A 43 21.69 -11.67 7.51
CA GLY A 43 20.87 -12.45 6.57
C GLY A 43 19.41 -12.61 7.00
N SER A 44 18.99 -11.96 8.10
CA SER A 44 17.64 -12.13 8.65
C SER A 44 16.60 -11.30 7.89
N THR A 45 15.42 -11.88 7.70
CA THR A 45 14.26 -11.19 7.10
C THR A 45 13.07 -11.35 8.04
N ARG A 46 12.36 -10.26 8.32
CA ARG A 46 11.16 -10.29 9.17
C ARG A 46 10.10 -9.32 8.71
N THR A 47 8.85 -9.65 9.00
CA THR A 47 7.73 -8.73 8.88
C THR A 47 7.88 -7.59 9.90
N LEU A 48 7.82 -6.35 9.44
CA LEU A 48 7.82 -5.14 10.27
C LEU A 48 6.39 -4.72 10.60
N LEU A 49 5.51 -4.71 9.61
CA LEU A 49 4.09 -4.41 9.72
C LEU A 49 3.29 -5.41 8.89
N SER A 50 2.09 -5.76 9.34
CA SER A 50 1.18 -6.70 8.68
C SER A 50 -0.24 -6.13 8.62
N ASN A 51 -1.12 -6.81 7.89
CA ASN A 51 -2.53 -6.44 7.77
C ASN A 51 -2.74 -5.06 7.13
N LEU A 52 -1.86 -4.70 6.19
CA LEU A 52 -1.92 -3.45 5.41
C LEU A 52 -2.75 -3.66 4.15
N VAL A 53 -3.39 -2.59 3.67
CA VAL A 53 -4.25 -2.62 2.48
C VAL A 53 -3.40 -2.30 1.25
N PHE A 54 -2.90 -3.34 0.58
CA PHE A 54 -2.04 -3.23 -0.61
C PHE A 54 -0.93 -2.18 -0.45
N PRO A 55 0.03 -2.39 0.47
CA PRO A 55 1.19 -1.52 0.59
C PRO A 55 2.02 -1.63 -0.69
N ASN A 56 2.02 -0.62 -1.54
CA ASN A 56 2.66 -0.69 -2.85
C ASN A 56 4.00 0.04 -2.86
N GLY A 57 3.97 1.37 -2.69
CA GLY A 57 5.17 2.19 -2.55
C GLY A 57 5.67 2.29 -1.11
N ILE A 58 7.00 2.35 -0.94
CA ILE A 58 7.65 2.60 0.35
C ILE A 58 8.90 3.46 0.19
N CYS A 59 9.04 4.47 1.05
CA CYS A 59 10.18 5.36 1.05
C CYS A 59 10.57 5.73 2.49
N THR A 60 11.85 5.73 2.78
CA THR A 60 12.39 6.25 4.03
C THR A 60 12.19 7.76 4.10
N ALA A 61 11.68 8.26 5.22
CA ALA A 61 11.46 9.68 5.40
C ALA A 61 12.77 10.43 5.66
N PHE A 62 12.77 11.74 5.43
CA PHE A 62 13.95 12.60 5.68
C PHE A 62 14.39 12.66 7.15
N ASP A 63 13.57 12.23 8.11
CA ASP A 63 13.92 12.25 9.53
C ASP A 63 14.89 11.14 9.97
N GLY A 64 15.14 10.15 9.10
CA GLY A 64 15.96 8.99 9.43
C GLY A 64 15.37 8.07 10.51
N GLN A 65 14.11 8.26 10.89
CA GLN A 65 13.46 7.54 12.00
C GLN A 65 12.15 6.87 11.57
N SER A 66 11.69 7.12 10.34
CA SER A 66 10.42 6.62 9.83
C SER A 66 10.42 6.29 8.35
N VAL A 67 9.41 5.54 7.93
CA VAL A 67 9.11 5.24 6.53
C VAL A 67 7.71 5.71 6.19
N LEU A 68 7.54 6.26 4.99
CA LEU A 68 6.25 6.49 4.35
C LEU A 68 5.92 5.29 3.48
N PHE A 69 4.65 4.90 3.45
CA PHE A 69 4.17 3.85 2.57
C PHE A 69 2.77 4.18 2.04
N ALA A 70 2.55 3.79 0.79
CA ALA A 70 1.30 3.97 0.07
C ALA A 70 0.43 2.72 0.24
N GLU A 71 -0.83 2.90 0.64
CA GLU A 71 -1.83 1.84 0.66
C GLU A 71 -2.81 2.07 -0.49
N SER A 72 -2.65 1.33 -1.60
CA SER A 72 -3.28 1.66 -2.88
C SER A 72 -4.80 1.61 -2.80
N TRP A 73 -5.38 0.49 -2.35
CA TRP A 73 -6.85 0.35 -2.25
C TRP A 73 -7.46 1.16 -1.12
N ALA A 74 -6.64 1.60 -0.16
CA ALA A 74 -7.09 2.52 0.88
C ALA A 74 -6.94 4.00 0.51
N CYS A 75 -6.37 4.30 -0.67
CA CYS A 75 -6.19 5.67 -1.19
C CYS A 75 -5.55 6.61 -0.16
N ARG A 76 -4.49 6.16 0.52
CA ARG A 76 -3.83 6.91 1.59
C ARG A 76 -2.32 6.71 1.65
N ILE A 77 -1.64 7.68 2.25
CA ILE A 77 -0.23 7.58 2.66
C ILE A 77 -0.16 7.49 4.18
N SER A 78 0.52 6.45 4.65
CA SER A 78 0.76 6.20 6.06
C SER A 78 2.25 6.34 6.35
N ARG A 79 2.59 6.66 7.60
CA ARG A 79 3.95 6.77 8.11
C ARG A 79 4.14 5.83 9.28
N TYR A 80 5.20 5.04 9.27
CA TYR A 80 5.61 4.21 10.39
C TYR A 80 6.94 4.67 10.96
N TYR A 81 6.97 4.90 12.27
CA TYR A 81 8.18 5.30 12.98
C TYR A 81 8.89 4.05 13.51
N PHE A 82 10.05 3.70 12.94
CA PHE A 82 10.86 2.57 13.38
C PHE A 82 11.86 2.95 14.48
N ASP A 83 12.07 4.25 14.70
CA ASP A 83 12.90 4.78 15.76
C ASP A 83 12.37 6.09 16.37
N GLY A 84 13.07 6.62 17.36
CA GLY A 84 12.76 7.90 18.01
C GLY A 84 11.58 7.85 18.98
N PRO A 85 11.09 9.02 19.46
CA PRO A 85 10.06 9.10 20.49
C PRO A 85 8.69 8.53 20.06
N LYS A 86 8.43 8.46 18.76
CA LYS A 86 7.20 7.90 18.19
C LYS A 86 7.33 6.43 17.77
N LYS A 87 8.45 5.77 18.08
CA LYS A 87 8.74 4.40 17.67
C LYS A 87 7.55 3.46 17.88
N GLY A 88 7.23 2.67 16.85
CA GLY A 88 6.12 1.73 16.83
C GLY A 88 4.78 2.33 16.40
N LYS A 89 4.67 3.66 16.27
CA LYS A 89 3.42 4.30 15.85
C LYS A 89 3.26 4.31 14.34
N ILE A 90 2.00 4.20 13.91
CA ILE A 90 1.56 4.47 12.54
C ILE A 90 0.72 5.75 12.56
N GLU A 91 0.99 6.66 11.64
CA GLU A 91 0.29 7.92 11.45
C GLU A 91 -0.22 8.02 10.01
N ARG A 92 -1.49 8.37 9.82
CA ARG A 92 -2.02 8.64 8.48
C ARG A 92 -1.65 10.07 8.10
N VAL A 93 -0.82 10.22 7.07
CA VAL A 93 -0.28 11.52 6.64
C VAL A 93 -1.18 12.17 5.60
N ILE A 94 -1.72 11.36 4.69
CA ILE A 94 -2.67 11.79 3.66
C ILE A 94 -3.76 10.73 3.57
N GLU A 95 -5.01 11.15 3.58
CA GLU A 95 -6.17 10.27 3.42
C GLU A 95 -7.05 10.78 2.26
N GLY A 96 -7.83 9.87 1.67
CA GLY A 96 -8.81 10.23 0.65
C GLY A 96 -8.19 10.76 -0.63
N LEU A 97 -7.03 10.22 -1.04
CA LEU A 97 -6.40 10.56 -2.31
C LEU A 97 -7.40 10.38 -3.47
N PRO A 98 -7.30 11.20 -4.53
CA PRO A 98 -8.20 11.12 -5.69
C PRO A 98 -7.91 9.90 -6.58
N GLY A 99 -6.79 9.22 -6.36
CA GLY A 99 -6.37 8.03 -7.09
C GLY A 99 -5.65 7.04 -6.18
N TYR A 100 -5.31 5.89 -6.74
CA TYR A 100 -4.63 4.81 -6.03
C TYR A 100 -3.13 5.11 -5.97
N PRO A 101 -2.55 5.34 -4.78
CA PRO A 101 -1.12 5.64 -4.66
C PRO A 101 -0.27 4.42 -4.98
N ASP A 102 0.82 4.64 -5.70
CA ASP A 102 1.82 3.63 -6.08
C ASP A 102 3.17 3.98 -5.43
N ASN A 103 4.26 3.96 -6.19
CA ASN A 103 5.59 4.33 -5.73
C ASN A 103 5.64 5.77 -5.19
N ILE A 104 6.28 5.90 -4.04
CA ILE A 104 6.65 7.16 -3.40
C ILE A 104 8.17 7.26 -3.33
N ASN A 105 8.73 8.42 -3.66
CA ASN A 105 10.17 8.66 -3.64
C ASN A 105 10.48 10.07 -3.12
N ARG A 106 11.63 10.23 -2.46
CA ARG A 106 12.14 11.57 -2.12
C ARG A 106 12.42 12.38 -3.38
N ALA A 107 11.99 13.64 -3.37
CA ALA A 107 12.37 14.63 -4.34
C ALA A 107 13.64 15.38 -3.89
N SER A 108 14.32 16.04 -4.82
CA SER A 108 15.56 16.79 -4.55
C SER A 108 15.34 18.09 -3.77
N ASP A 109 14.10 18.57 -3.69
CA ASP A 109 13.71 19.82 -3.03
C ASP A 109 13.25 19.63 -1.57
N GLY A 110 13.44 18.42 -1.00
CA GLY A 110 12.99 18.09 0.34
C GLY A 110 11.52 17.65 0.43
N THR A 111 10.85 17.48 -0.71
CA THR A 111 9.48 16.93 -0.80
C THR A 111 9.48 15.46 -1.24
N TYR A 112 8.30 14.92 -1.60
CA TYR A 112 8.15 13.57 -2.10
C TYR A 112 7.35 13.57 -3.41
N TRP A 113 7.82 12.78 -4.37
CA TRP A 113 7.04 12.41 -5.54
C TRP A 113 6.18 11.19 -5.22
N LEU A 114 4.90 11.26 -5.56
CA LEU A 114 3.94 10.16 -5.43
C LEU A 114 3.29 9.90 -6.79
N ALA A 115 3.39 8.67 -7.28
CA ALA A 115 2.65 8.23 -8.44
C ALA A 115 1.22 7.82 -8.07
N LEU A 116 0.28 8.11 -8.96
CA LEU A 116 -1.07 7.56 -8.91
C LEU A 116 -1.23 6.61 -10.10
N MET A 117 -1.45 5.32 -9.83
CA MET A 117 -1.61 4.29 -10.88
C MET A 117 -2.94 4.42 -11.64
N GLY A 118 -3.91 5.12 -11.05
CA GLY A 118 -5.26 5.23 -11.58
C GLY A 118 -6.11 6.17 -10.73
N MET A 119 -7.19 6.67 -11.30
CA MET A 119 -8.12 7.57 -10.61
C MET A 119 -9.30 6.80 -10.02
N ARG A 120 -9.80 7.25 -8.88
CA ARG A 120 -11.00 6.66 -8.28
C ARG A 120 -12.22 6.93 -9.13
N THR A 121 -13.17 6.01 -9.07
CA THR A 121 -14.48 6.17 -9.71
C THR A 121 -15.57 6.11 -8.65
N PRO A 122 -16.60 6.98 -8.70
CA PRO A 122 -17.69 6.95 -7.72
C PRO A 122 -18.40 5.60 -7.62
N ALA A 123 -18.51 4.88 -8.74
CA ALA A 123 -19.14 3.57 -8.80
C ALA A 123 -18.38 2.51 -7.98
N LEU A 124 -17.04 2.47 -8.12
CA LEU A 124 -16.22 1.54 -7.34
C LEU A 124 -16.20 1.93 -5.86
N ASP A 125 -16.05 3.22 -5.55
CA ASP A 125 -16.07 3.73 -4.17
C ASP A 125 -17.36 3.32 -3.44
N LEU A 126 -18.53 3.52 -4.07
CA LEU A 126 -19.82 3.08 -3.52
C LEU A 126 -19.87 1.55 -3.32
N SER A 127 -19.32 0.78 -4.25
CA SER A 127 -19.30 -0.68 -4.13
C SER A 127 -18.46 -1.17 -2.94
N LEU A 128 -17.40 -0.45 -2.58
CA LEU A 128 -16.52 -0.79 -1.46
C LEU A 128 -17.26 -0.70 -0.12
N GLU A 129 -18.20 0.23 0.00
CA GLU A 129 -19.13 0.38 1.14
C GLU A 129 -20.21 -0.72 1.20
N MET A 130 -20.33 -1.55 0.15
CA MET A 130 -21.34 -2.60 0.03
C MET A 130 -20.72 -4.02 -0.05
N PRO A 131 -20.20 -4.59 1.06
CA PRO A 131 -19.55 -5.90 1.04
C PRO A 131 -20.41 -7.03 0.47
N GLY A 132 -21.72 -7.00 0.73
CA GLY A 132 -22.68 -7.97 0.20
C GLY A 132 -22.83 -7.90 -1.32
N PHE A 133 -22.72 -6.70 -1.91
CA PHE A 133 -22.72 -6.51 -3.35
C PHE A 133 -21.45 -7.10 -3.97
N ARG A 134 -20.26 -6.71 -3.47
CA ARG A 134 -18.97 -7.22 -3.98
C ARG A 134 -18.88 -8.74 -3.90
N ARG A 135 -19.34 -9.33 -2.79
CA ARG A 135 -19.36 -10.79 -2.62
C ARG A 135 -20.28 -11.51 -3.62
N ARG A 136 -21.41 -10.90 -3.99
CA ARG A 136 -22.29 -11.48 -5.03
C ARG A 136 -21.69 -11.31 -6.41
N MET A 137 -21.11 -10.15 -6.72
CA MET A 137 -20.42 -9.89 -7.99
C MET A 137 -19.32 -10.93 -8.21
N ALA A 138 -18.42 -11.11 -7.24
CA ALA A 138 -17.33 -12.08 -7.29
C ALA A 138 -17.79 -13.55 -7.53
N ARG A 139 -19.03 -13.89 -7.18
CA ARG A 139 -19.57 -15.26 -7.27
C ARG A 139 -20.46 -15.50 -8.49
N ARG A 140 -20.98 -14.45 -9.11
CA ARG A 140 -22.09 -14.54 -10.08
C ARG A 140 -21.83 -13.82 -11.39
N VAL A 141 -20.79 -12.99 -11.44
CA VAL A 141 -20.41 -12.19 -12.60
C VAL A 141 -19.01 -12.62 -13.02
N SER A 142 -18.77 -12.73 -14.32
CA SER A 142 -17.44 -13.01 -14.86
C SER A 142 -16.46 -11.88 -14.51
N GLU A 143 -15.18 -12.23 -14.37
CA GLU A 143 -14.13 -11.31 -13.87
C GLU A 143 -13.97 -10.08 -14.75
N ASP A 144 -14.13 -10.23 -16.07
CA ASP A 144 -14.10 -9.15 -17.07
C ASP A 144 -15.24 -8.13 -16.92
N ALA A 145 -16.29 -8.45 -16.16
CA ALA A 145 -17.44 -7.59 -15.88
C ALA A 145 -17.47 -7.09 -14.42
N TRP A 146 -16.41 -7.29 -13.65
CA TRP A 146 -16.32 -6.74 -12.30
C TRP A 146 -16.14 -5.22 -12.32
N LEU A 147 -16.66 -4.53 -11.30
CA LEU A 147 -16.25 -3.16 -11.02
C LEU A 147 -14.79 -3.19 -10.54
N MET A 148 -13.90 -2.59 -11.31
CA MET A 148 -12.45 -2.63 -11.09
C MET A 148 -11.85 -1.22 -10.94
N PRO A 149 -10.70 -1.09 -10.26
CA PRO A 149 -9.93 0.15 -10.25
C PRO A 149 -9.63 0.62 -11.67
N ASN A 150 -9.84 1.91 -11.94
CA ASN A 150 -9.50 2.51 -13.22
C ASN A 150 -7.99 2.79 -13.29
N LEU A 151 -7.20 1.73 -13.54
CA LEU A 151 -5.76 1.80 -13.71
C LEU A 151 -5.40 2.27 -15.12
N ASN A 152 -4.39 3.12 -15.23
CA ASN A 152 -3.81 3.47 -16.52
C ASN A 152 -3.11 2.22 -17.09
N THR A 153 -3.55 1.75 -18.26
CA THR A 153 -2.95 0.63 -19.00
C THR A 153 -2.21 1.14 -20.23
#